data_AF-A0A351IM74-F1
#
_entry.id   AF-A0A351IM74-F1
#
_cell.length_a   1.000
_cell.length_b   1.000
_cell.length_c   1.000
_cell.angle_alpha   90.00
_cell.angle_beta   90.00
_cell.angle_gamma   90.00
#
_symmetry.space_group_name_H-M   'P 1'
#
loop_
_entity.id
_entity.type
_entity.pdbx_description
1 polymer ?
#
loop_
_entity_poly.entity_id
_entity_poly.type
_entity_poly.pdbx_seq_one_letter_code
_entity_poly.pdbx_strand_id
1 'polypeptide(L)'
;MASIFKRKHKDGKQFSWRAVIRIKGYPTVCNTFERKQEAEDWAKETERRIKLGQFNFEQHNSTHTYNDIIDRFIQDPEFDTKKTQLTDC
;
A
#
# COMPACT_ATOMS: atom_id res chain seq x y z
N MET A 1 -0.42 -17.79 -7.93
CA MET A 1 -1.39 -18.27 -6.93
C MET A 1 -1.93 -17.09 -6.14
N ALA A 2 -3.24 -17.05 -5.92
CA ALA A 2 -3.89 -16.11 -5.00
C ALA A 2 -4.03 -16.76 -3.61
N SER A 3 -3.71 -16.00 -2.56
CA SER A 3 -3.80 -16.44 -1.16
C SER A 3 -4.56 -15.41 -0.35
N ILE A 4 -5.47 -15.86 0.52
CA ILE A 4 -6.31 -15.00 1.35
C ILE A 4 -6.00 -15.25 2.81
N PHE A 5 -5.70 -14.18 3.54
CA PHE A 5 -5.34 -14.22 4.95
C PHE A 5 -6.41 -13.50 5.76
N LYS A 6 -6.90 -14.15 6.82
CA LYS A 6 -7.77 -13.51 7.81
C LYS A 6 -6.92 -12.91 8.92
N ARG A 7 -7.10 -11.63 9.22
CA ARG A 7 -6.46 -10.94 10.34
C ARG A 7 -7.54 -10.38 11.28
N LYS A 8 -7.35 -10.60 12.58
CA LYS A 8 -8.18 -10.01 13.63
C LYS A 8 -7.53 -8.71 14.08
N HIS A 9 -8.31 -7.63 14.22
CA HIS A 9 -7.82 -6.41 14.85
C HIS A 9 -7.67 -6.60 16.37
N LYS A 10 -6.80 -5.80 17.01
CA LYS A 10 -6.56 -5.84 18.46
C LYS A 10 -7.84 -5.64 19.27
N ASP A 11 -8.80 -4.87 18.75
CA ASP A 11 -10.12 -4.64 19.36
C ASP A 11 -11.09 -5.83 19.26
N GLY A 12 -10.74 -6.91 18.55
CA GLY A 12 -11.53 -8.13 18.45
C GLY A 12 -12.85 -8.02 17.68
N LYS A 13 -13.38 -6.80 17.46
CA LYS A 13 -14.66 -6.54 16.78
C LYS A 13 -14.58 -6.61 15.25
N GLN A 14 -13.42 -6.34 14.67
CA GLN A 14 -13.26 -6.23 13.21
C GLN A 14 -12.29 -7.27 12.66
N PHE A 15 -12.69 -7.87 11.54
CA PHE A 15 -11.89 -8.80 10.76
C PHE A 15 -11.52 -8.15 9.44
N SER A 16 -10.24 -8.20 9.09
CA SER A 16 -9.74 -7.79 7.79
C SER A 16 -9.29 -9.02 7.01
N TRP A 17 -9.65 -9.09 5.75
CA TRP A 17 -9.26 -10.11 4.79
C TRP A 17 -8.23 -9.53 3.83
N ARG A 18 -7.02 -10.06 3.85
CA ARG A 18 -5.94 -9.65 2.94
C ARG A 18 -5.82 -10.66 1.80
N ALA A 19 -6.04 -10.21 0.58
CA ALA A 19 -5.78 -11.00 -0.62
C ALA A 19 -4.40 -10.66 -1.18
N VAL A 20 -3.60 -11.68 -1.50
CA VAL A 20 -2.24 -11.56 -2.03
C VAL A 20 -2.11 -12.43 -3.28
N ILE A 21 -1.70 -11.84 -4.39
CA ILE A 21 -1.55 -12.52 -5.68
C ILE A 21 -0.06 -12.56 -6.03
N ARG A 22 0.46 -13.78 -6.21
CA ARG A 22 1.86 -14.01 -6.61
C ARG A 22 1.90 -14.78 -7.92
N ILE A 23 2.34 -14.13 -8.99
CA ILE A 23 2.49 -14.74 -10.32
C ILE A 23 3.95 -14.56 -10.72
N LYS A 24 4.58 -15.62 -11.25
CA LYS A 24 5.98 -15.57 -11.68
C LYS A 24 6.13 -14.53 -12.81
N GLY A 25 7.13 -13.65 -12.69
CA GLY A 25 7.39 -12.60 -13.67
C GLY A 25 6.57 -11.31 -13.49
N TYR A 26 5.68 -11.26 -12.50
CA TYR A 26 4.91 -10.06 -12.16
C TYR A 26 5.17 -9.65 -10.70
N PRO A 27 5.07 -8.34 -10.38
CA PRO A 27 5.18 -7.89 -9.00
C PRO A 27 4.02 -8.44 -8.15
N THR A 28 4.25 -8.54 -6.84
CA THR A 28 3.24 -9.04 -5.92
C THR A 28 2.18 -7.98 -5.70
N VAL A 29 0.92 -8.30 -6.00
CA VAL A 29 -0.23 -7.40 -5.78
C VAL A 29 -0.96 -7.84 -4.52
N CYS A 30 -1.29 -6.90 -3.65
CA CYS A 30 -2.03 -7.18 -2.43
C CYS A 30 -3.07 -6.09 -2.14
N ASN A 31 -4.21 -6.52 -1.59
CA ASN A 31 -5.26 -5.61 -1.13
C ASN A 31 -5.95 -6.18 0.12
N THR A 32 -6.62 -5.30 0.86
CA THR A 32 -7.29 -5.62 2.13
C THR A 32 -8.77 -5.23 2.07
N PHE A 33 -9.63 -6.11 2.55
CA PHE A 33 -11.09 -5.97 2.52
C PHE A 33 -11.70 -6.31 3.87
N GLU A 34 -12.92 -5.85 4.13
CA GLU A 34 -13.67 -6.19 5.34
C GLU A 34 -14.45 -7.50 5.19
N ARG A 35 -14.90 -7.80 3.96
CA ARG A 35 -15.67 -9.01 3.65
C ARG A 35 -14.81 -10.06 2.94
N LYS A 36 -15.02 -11.33 3.30
CA LYS A 36 -14.32 -12.47 2.68
C LYS A 36 -14.62 -12.61 1.18
N GLN A 37 -15.91 -12.49 0.82
CA GLN A 37 -16.37 -12.64 -0.55
C GLN A 37 -15.74 -11.60 -1.48
N GLU A 38 -15.72 -10.33 -1.06
CA GLU A 38 -15.07 -9.25 -1.81
C GLU A 38 -13.58 -9.53 -2.05
N ALA A 39 -12.88 -10.05 -1.04
CA ALA A 39 -11.47 -10.44 -1.19
C ALA A 39 -11.27 -11.59 -2.19
N GLU A 40 -12.18 -12.58 -2.20
CA GLU A 40 -12.15 -13.71 -3.15
C GLU A 40 -12.45 -13.26 -4.58
N ASP A 41 -13.48 -12.43 -4.76
CA ASP A 41 -13.90 -11.94 -6.08
C ASP A 41 -12.83 -11.01 -6.66
N TRP A 42 -12.29 -10.10 -5.85
CA TRP A 42 -11.18 -9.25 -6.25
C TRP A 42 -9.94 -10.07 -6.64
N ALA A 43 -9.62 -11.13 -5.88
CA ALA A 43 -8.46 -11.96 -6.17
C ALA A 43 -8.58 -12.66 -7.53
N LYS A 44 -9.76 -13.23 -7.83
CA LYS A 44 -10.04 -13.90 -9.11
C LYS A 44 -10.00 -12.92 -10.29
N GLU A 45 -10.66 -11.78 -10.14
CA GLU A 45 -10.73 -10.76 -11.20
C GLU A 45 -9.35 -10.17 -11.49
N THR A 46 -8.58 -9.87 -10.44
CA THR A 46 -7.22 -9.34 -10.59
C THR A 46 -6.26 -10.36 -11.19
N GLU A 47 -6.34 -11.63 -10.77
CA GLU A 47 -5.54 -12.70 -11.38
C GLU A 47 -5.86 -12.85 -12.87
N ARG A 48 -7.14 -12.76 -13.25
CA ARG A 48 -7.56 -12.79 -14.66
C ARG A 48 -6.98 -11.61 -15.43
N ARG A 49 -7.06 -10.39 -14.90
CA ARG A 49 -6.51 -9.18 -15.55
C ARG A 49 -5.01 -9.27 -15.75
N ILE A 50 -4.27 -9.78 -14.76
CA ILE A 50 -2.82 -9.96 -14.87
C ILE A 50 -2.49 -11.00 -15.94
N LYS A 51 -3.22 -12.12 -16.00
CA LYS A 51 -3.03 -13.15 -17.05
C LYS A 51 -3.32 -12.61 -18.45
N LEU A 52 -4.28 -11.69 -18.58
CA LEU A 52 -4.61 -11.03 -19.84
C LEU A 52 -3.64 -9.88 -20.20
N GLY A 53 -2.70 -9.53 -19.32
CA GLY A 53 -1.77 -8.41 -19.55
C GLY A 53 -2.40 -7.02 -19.46
N GLN A 54 -3.63 -6.91 -18.96
CA GLN A 54 -4.39 -5.66 -18.87
C GLN A 54 -4.31 -4.99 -17.49
N PHE A 55 -3.44 -5.51 -16.61
CA PHE A 55 -3.31 -4.99 -15.26
C PHE A 55 -2.20 -3.94 -15.19
N ASN A 56 -2.57 -2.70 -14.84
CA ASN A 56 -1.60 -1.62 -14.63
C ASN A 56 -0.97 -1.75 -13.22
N PHE A 57 0.33 -1.99 -13.17
CA PHE A 57 1.08 -2.11 -11.93
C PHE A 57 1.54 -0.75 -11.37
N GLU A 58 1.59 0.30 -12.18
CA GLU A 58 2.12 1.62 -11.79
C GLU A 58 1.32 2.24 -10.65
N GLN A 59 0.00 2.07 -10.66
CA GLN A 59 -0.91 2.70 -9.70
C GLN A 59 -0.83 2.10 -8.28
N HIS A 60 -0.28 0.88 -8.14
CA HIS A 60 -0.05 0.24 -6.83
C HIS A 60 1.36 0.50 -6.31
N ASN A 61 2.28 0.85 -7.20
CA ASN A 61 3.69 1.08 -6.91
C ASN A 61 4.03 2.57 -6.89
N SER A 62 3.15 3.41 -6.34
CA SER A 62 3.49 4.79 -5.95
C SER A 62 4.51 4.77 -4.80
N THR A 63 5.67 4.21 -5.05
CA THR A 63 6.88 4.48 -4.29
C THR A 63 7.20 5.94 -4.51
N HIS A 64 6.87 6.77 -3.52
CA HIS A 64 7.44 8.10 -3.42
C HIS A 64 8.95 7.95 -3.48
N THR A 65 9.56 8.58 -4.49
CA THR A 65 11.01 8.60 -4.60
C THR A 65 11.56 9.34 -3.37
N TYR A 66 12.79 9.03 -2.95
CA TYR A 66 13.44 9.74 -1.85
C TYR A 66 13.36 11.27 -2.02
N ASN A 67 13.46 11.75 -3.27
CA ASN A 67 13.27 13.15 -3.62
C ASN A 67 11.86 13.66 -3.31
N ASP A 68 10.79 12.93 -3.66
CA ASP A 68 9.41 13.32 -3.35
C ASP A 68 9.18 13.49 -1.84
N ILE A 69 9.88 12.68 -1.04
CA ILE A 69 9.81 12.76 0.43
C ILE A 69 10.57 14.00 0.93
N ILE A 70 11.75 14.30 0.37
CA ILE A 70 12.51 15.51 0.70
C ILE A 70 11.71 16.76 0.31
N ASP A 71 11.14 16.78 -0.90
CA ASP A 71 10.39 17.92 -1.41
C ASP A 71 9.18 18.20 -0.51
N ARG A 72 8.46 17.16 -0.09
CA ARG A 72 7.40 17.28 0.91
C ARG A 72 7.93 17.82 2.25
N PHE A 73 9.08 17.32 2.71
CA PHE A 73 9.66 17.75 3.98
C PHE A 73 10.09 19.23 3.98
N ILE A 74 10.61 19.73 2.87
CA ILE A 74 10.96 21.15 2.69
C ILE A 74 9.69 22.01 2.59
N GLN A 75 8.65 21.50 1.94
CA GLN A 75 7.42 22.24 1.69
C GLN A 75 6.48 22.32 2.90
N ASP A 76 6.57 21.38 3.85
CA ASP A 76 5.76 21.36 5.07
C ASP A 76 6.29 22.39 6.11
N PRO A 77 5.61 23.54 6.33
CA PRO A 77 6.11 24.66 7.14
C PRO A 77 6.15 24.38 8.65
N GLU A 78 5.54 23.28 9.10
CA GLU A 78 5.50 22.89 10.51
C GLU A 78 6.87 22.40 11.03
N PHE A 79 7.73 21.88 10.14
CA PHE A 79 9.01 21.26 10.53
C PHE A 79 10.20 22.24 10.59
N ASP A 80 10.02 23.50 10.18
CA ASP A 80 11.11 24.50 10.06
C ASP A 80 11.43 25.24 11.38
N THR A 81 10.67 25.02 12.46
CA THR A 81 10.74 25.83 13.69
C THR A 81 11.90 25.50 14.65
N LYS A 82 12.88 24.67 14.26
CA LYS A 82 13.99 24.29 15.16
C LYS A 82 15.35 24.91 14.81
N LYS A 83 15.42 25.89 13.90
CA LYS A 83 16.71 26.46 13.45
C LYS A 83 17.12 27.81 14.04
N THR A 84 16.37 28.40 14.96
CA THR A 84 16.76 29.73 15.51
C THR A 84 16.63 29.79 17.03
N GLN A 85 17.44 29.01 17.76
CA GLN A 85 17.84 29.29 19.15
C GLN A 85 19.21 28.66 19.43
N LEU A 86 20.23 29.00 18.63
CA LEU A 86 21.63 28.69 18.94
C LEU A 86 22.55 29.59 18.11
N THR A 87 22.52 30.87 18.44
CA THR A 87 23.67 31.77 18.29
C THR A 87 23.78 32.55 19.59
N ASP A 88 24.53 31.99 20.54
CA ASP A 88 25.07 32.69 21.70
C ASP A 88 26.09 33.74 21.23
N CYS A 89 25.87 35.00 21.61
CA CYS A 89 26.80 36.03 22.13
C CYS A 89 26.09 37.38 22.20
#